data_AF-A0A2H9LLT6-F1
#
_entry.id   AF-A0A2H9LLT6-F1
#
_cell.length_a   1.000
_cell.length_b   1.000
_cell.length_c   1.000
_cell.angle_alpha   90.00
_cell.angle_beta   90.00
_cell.angle_gamma   90.00
#
_symmetry.space_group_name_H-M   'P 1'
#
loop_
_entity.id
_entity.type
_entity.pdbx_description
1 polymer ?
#
loop_
_entity_poly.entity_id
_entity_poly.type
_entity_poly.pdbx_seq_one_letter_code
_entity_poly.pdbx_strand_id
1 'polypeptide(L)'
;EHLENLQKFSTIEGRITNLNRDKEQLHIDVGVYSPDVVDAAIPLQSLQAQLVDGRKIALKKCAELFGFYDNLPLTVKISNVDGEKKHIDATLSEKQLERYGDWTKSLLDRLVVLGAPEFEVRSALEKAGLARDIVDVESLGLFEYVVVCKLGTDARGLIPKIGRRLRHAAFSVFNPREVYGFLGNFPVS
;
A
#
# COMPACT_ATOMS: atom_id res chain seq x y z
N GLU A 1 -3.83 1.63 -21.08
CA GLU A 1 -2.45 1.77 -21.61
C GLU A 1 -2.11 0.66 -22.60
N HIS A 2 -1.27 0.96 -23.57
CA HIS A 2 -0.62 -0.04 -24.43
C HIS A 2 0.75 -0.39 -23.84
N LEU A 3 1.14 -1.67 -23.92
CA LEU A 3 2.44 -2.13 -23.43
C LEU A 3 3.61 -1.35 -24.06
N GLU A 4 3.48 -0.97 -25.33
CA GLU A 4 4.48 -0.22 -26.10
C GLU A 4 4.72 1.21 -25.60
N ASN A 5 3.77 1.77 -24.85
CA ASN A 5 3.90 3.12 -24.27
C ASN A 5 4.64 3.12 -22.93
N LEU A 6 4.89 1.95 -22.34
CA LEU A 6 5.64 1.84 -21.09
C LEU A 6 7.12 1.99 -21.36
N GLN A 7 7.69 3.07 -20.84
CA GLN A 7 9.12 3.30 -20.89
C GLN A 7 9.81 2.71 -19.66
N LYS A 8 10.96 2.06 -19.87
CA LYS A 8 11.83 1.67 -18.77
C LYS A 8 12.17 2.89 -17.91
N PHE A 9 12.12 2.70 -16.60
CA PHE A 9 12.28 3.71 -15.55
C PHE A 9 11.16 4.75 -15.42
N SER A 10 10.08 4.66 -16.21
CA SER A 10 8.89 5.46 -15.94
C SER A 10 8.23 5.03 -14.63
N THR A 11 7.52 5.97 -14.00
CA THR A 11 6.67 5.68 -12.85
C THR A 11 5.22 5.62 -13.28
N ILE A 12 4.48 4.68 -12.70
CA ILE A 12 3.06 4.48 -12.96
C ILE A 12 2.33 4.16 -11.66
N GLU A 13 1.12 4.67 -11.51
CA GLU A 13 0.22 4.25 -10.43
C GLU A 13 -0.50 2.98 -10.85
N GLY A 14 -0.50 1.99 -9.97
CA GLY A 14 -1.23 0.76 -10.14
C GLY A 14 -1.83 0.28 -8.84
N ARG A 15 -2.55 -0.84 -8.88
CA ARG A 15 -3.23 -1.42 -7.71
C ARG A 15 -2.78 -2.84 -7.48
N ILE A 16 -2.57 -3.21 -6.22
CA ILE A 16 -2.26 -4.59 -5.86
C ILE A 16 -3.39 -5.51 -6.34
N THR A 17 -3.03 -6.55 -7.10
CA THR A 17 -3.95 -7.60 -7.54
C THR A 17 -3.63 -8.91 -6.85
N ASN A 18 -4.62 -9.44 -6.13
CA ASN A 18 -4.57 -10.76 -5.48
C ASN A 18 -3.23 -11.03 -4.78
N LEU A 19 -3.04 -10.41 -3.61
CA LEU A 19 -1.84 -10.52 -2.78
C LEU A 19 -1.42 -11.96 -2.46
N ASN A 20 -2.37 -12.91 -2.51
CA ASN A 20 -2.13 -14.33 -2.22
C ASN A 20 -1.92 -15.19 -3.49
N ARG A 21 -1.89 -14.59 -4.69
CA ARG A 21 -1.69 -15.28 -5.97
C ARG A 21 -0.33 -15.97 -6.03
N ASP A 22 0.70 -15.29 -5.56
CA ASP A 22 2.10 -15.71 -5.61
C ASP A 22 2.78 -15.40 -4.28
N LYS A 23 3.80 -16.18 -3.91
CA LYS A 23 4.59 -15.97 -2.69
C LYS A 23 5.90 -15.21 -2.96
N GLU A 24 6.32 -15.15 -4.21
CA GLU A 24 7.62 -14.64 -4.66
C GLU A 24 7.53 -13.30 -5.40
N GLN A 25 6.32 -12.84 -5.74
CA GLN A 25 6.12 -11.56 -6.42
C GLN A 25 4.77 -10.92 -6.04
N LEU A 26 4.77 -9.59 -5.98
CA LEU A 26 3.57 -8.79 -5.82
C LEU A 26 3.08 -8.32 -7.19
N HIS A 27 1.85 -8.66 -7.53
CA HIS A 27 1.24 -8.24 -8.80
C HIS A 27 0.52 -6.90 -8.64
N ILE A 28 0.71 -6.04 -9.63
CA ILE A 28 0.17 -4.69 -9.68
C ILE A 28 -0.53 -4.50 -11.03
N ASP A 29 -1.84 -4.29 -11.02
CA ASP A 29 -2.56 -3.84 -12.20
C ASP A 29 -2.17 -2.38 -12.48
N VAL A 30 -1.53 -2.18 -13.63
CA VAL A 30 -1.06 -0.88 -14.13
C VAL A 30 -1.90 -0.37 -15.31
N GLY A 31 -3.06 -0.98 -15.57
CA GLY A 31 -3.98 -0.57 -16.61
C GLY A 31 -3.49 -0.82 -18.04
N VAL A 32 -2.62 -1.81 -18.24
CA VAL A 32 -2.18 -2.25 -19.57
C VAL A 32 -3.15 -3.32 -20.07
N TYR A 33 -3.87 -3.01 -21.14
CA TYR A 33 -4.95 -3.87 -21.67
C TYR A 33 -4.72 -4.30 -23.13
N SER A 34 -3.61 -3.88 -23.74
CA SER A 34 -3.28 -4.17 -25.13
C SER A 34 -1.78 -4.47 -25.28
N PRO A 35 -1.39 -5.56 -25.97
CA PRO A 35 -2.24 -6.50 -26.71
C PRO A 35 -3.08 -7.42 -25.82
N ASP A 36 -2.67 -7.65 -24.57
CA ASP A 36 -3.42 -8.38 -23.55
C ASP A 36 -3.36 -7.63 -22.21
N VAL A 37 -4.16 -8.08 -21.25
CA VAL A 37 -4.08 -7.58 -19.87
C VAL A 37 -2.78 -8.09 -19.24
N VAL A 38 -1.90 -7.18 -18.85
CA VAL A 38 -0.59 -7.50 -18.26
C VAL A 38 -0.42 -6.75 -16.94
N ASP A 39 -0.23 -7.51 -15.86
CA ASP A 39 0.16 -6.98 -14.56
C ASP A 39 1.67 -6.69 -14.54
N ALA A 40 2.06 -5.63 -13.83
CA ALA A 40 3.43 -5.47 -13.38
C ALA A 40 3.70 -6.39 -12.19
N ALA A 41 4.91 -6.97 -12.13
CA ALA A 41 5.36 -7.82 -11.05
C ALA A 41 6.50 -7.14 -10.29
N ILE A 42 6.38 -7.04 -8.97
CA ILE A 42 7.47 -6.65 -8.09
C ILE A 42 8.01 -7.91 -7.41
N PRO A 43 9.23 -8.37 -7.74
CA PRO A 43 9.83 -9.52 -7.07
C PRO A 43 9.94 -9.30 -5.55
N LEU A 44 9.77 -10.38 -4.78
CA LEU A 44 9.92 -10.36 -3.33
C LEU A 44 11.33 -9.91 -2.94
N GLN A 45 12.37 -10.27 -3.70
CA GLN A 45 13.73 -9.79 -3.43
C GLN A 45 13.83 -8.27 -3.54
N SER A 46 13.11 -7.66 -4.49
CA SER A 46 13.03 -6.20 -4.63
C SER A 46 12.33 -5.57 -3.43
N LEU A 47 11.19 -6.12 -2.99
CA LEU A 47 10.51 -5.63 -1.78
C LEU A 47 11.39 -5.79 -0.54
N GLN A 48 12.11 -6.91 -0.42
CA GLN A 48 13.04 -7.14 0.69
C GLN A 48 14.14 -6.10 0.72
N ALA A 49 14.76 -5.82 -0.45
CA ALA A 49 15.80 -4.82 -0.58
C ALA A 49 15.29 -3.40 -0.25
N GLN A 50 14.13 -3.02 -0.81
CA GLN A 50 13.61 -1.65 -0.71
C GLN A 50 12.94 -1.36 0.64
N LEU A 51 12.21 -2.31 1.22
CA LEU A 51 11.39 -2.05 2.40
C LEU A 51 12.05 -2.48 3.71
N VAL A 52 12.90 -3.50 3.66
CA VAL A 52 13.43 -4.14 4.87
C VAL A 52 14.93 -4.40 4.84
N ASP A 53 15.68 -3.58 4.10
CA ASP A 53 17.14 -3.61 4.06
C ASP A 53 17.70 -5.01 3.74
N GLY A 54 17.06 -5.68 2.76
CA GLY A 54 17.45 -7.01 2.28
C GLY A 54 17.14 -8.18 3.21
N ARG A 55 16.46 -7.96 4.35
CA ARG A 55 16.09 -9.04 5.27
C ARG A 55 15.16 -10.05 4.60
N LYS A 56 15.49 -11.33 4.72
CA LYS A 56 14.71 -12.43 4.13
C LYS A 56 13.42 -12.65 4.90
N ILE A 57 12.31 -12.10 4.39
CA ILE A 57 10.96 -12.32 4.91
C ILE A 57 9.99 -12.73 3.79
N ALA A 58 8.93 -13.43 4.15
CA ALA A 58 7.88 -13.80 3.20
C ALA A 58 7.09 -12.56 2.74
N LEU A 59 6.54 -12.60 1.51
CA LEU A 59 5.69 -11.52 0.98
C LEU A 59 4.54 -11.16 1.91
N LYS A 60 3.91 -12.16 2.53
CA LYS A 60 2.87 -11.96 3.54
C LYS A 60 3.34 -11.09 4.70
N LYS A 61 4.60 -11.25 5.15
CA LYS A 61 5.15 -10.44 6.23
C LYS A 61 5.43 -9.00 5.78
N CYS A 62 5.88 -8.79 4.53
CA CYS A 62 5.93 -7.46 3.95
C CYS A 62 4.54 -6.81 3.96
N ALA A 63 3.52 -7.55 3.54
CA ALA A 63 2.16 -7.04 3.49
C ALA A 63 1.62 -6.66 4.87
N GLU A 64 1.87 -7.47 5.89
CA GLU A 64 1.52 -7.18 7.28
C GLU A 64 2.20 -5.90 7.79
N LEU A 65 3.49 -5.72 7.51
CA LEU A 65 4.27 -4.58 7.99
C LEU A 65 3.89 -3.27 7.30
N PHE A 66 3.68 -3.31 5.98
CA PHE A 66 3.47 -2.12 5.15
C PHE A 66 2.00 -1.87 4.79
N GLY A 67 1.08 -2.65 5.37
CA GLY A 67 -0.36 -2.51 5.15
C GLY A 67 -0.81 -2.84 3.74
N PHE A 68 -0.09 -3.70 3.01
CA PHE A 68 -0.51 -4.12 1.67
C PHE A 68 -1.81 -4.92 1.74
N TYR A 69 -2.71 -4.59 0.82
CA TYR A 69 -4.00 -5.23 0.68
C TYR A 69 -4.43 -5.14 -0.79
N ASP A 70 -5.32 -6.03 -1.22
CA ASP A 70 -5.87 -5.99 -2.56
C ASP A 70 -6.51 -4.61 -2.85
N ASN A 71 -6.31 -4.11 -4.07
CA ASN A 71 -6.73 -2.78 -4.53
C ASN A 71 -6.00 -1.60 -3.89
N LEU A 72 -5.01 -1.80 -3.01
CA LEU A 72 -4.18 -0.70 -2.51
C LEU A 72 -3.42 -0.03 -3.68
N PRO A 73 -3.57 1.29 -3.89
CA PRO A 73 -2.80 2.00 -4.90
C PRO A 73 -1.33 2.13 -4.47
N LEU A 74 -0.43 1.80 -5.38
CA LEU A 74 1.01 1.97 -5.23
C LEU A 74 1.58 2.66 -6.46
N THR A 75 2.53 3.56 -6.25
CA THR A 75 3.34 4.10 -7.36
C THR A 75 4.57 3.23 -7.56
N VAL A 76 4.70 2.62 -8.73
CA VAL A 76 5.77 1.68 -9.08
C VAL A 76 6.67 2.27 -10.16
N LYS A 77 7.93 1.83 -10.22
CA LYS A 77 8.88 2.16 -11.27
C LYS A 77 9.08 0.94 -12.16
N ILE A 78 8.89 1.12 -13.46
CA ILE A 78 9.10 0.06 -14.45
C ILE A 78 10.60 -0.20 -14.58
N SER A 79 11.02 -1.43 -14.30
CA SER A 79 12.42 -1.85 -14.37
C SER A 79 12.74 -2.54 -15.69
N ASN A 80 11.77 -3.23 -16.27
CA ASN A 80 11.91 -3.89 -17.56
C ASN A 80 10.52 -4.16 -18.17
N VAL A 81 10.46 -4.19 -19.50
CA VAL A 81 9.25 -4.55 -20.26
C VAL A 81 9.66 -5.63 -21.25
N ASP A 82 9.18 -6.85 -21.06
CA ASP A 82 9.40 -7.98 -21.97
C ASP A 82 8.14 -8.17 -22.82
N GLY A 83 8.19 -7.64 -24.05
CA GLY A 83 7.09 -7.70 -25.01
C GLY A 83 6.80 -9.11 -25.54
N GLU A 84 7.80 -10.00 -25.55
CA GLU A 84 7.62 -11.38 -26.02
C GLU A 84 6.91 -12.23 -24.96
N LYS A 85 7.32 -12.08 -23.70
CA LYS A 85 6.72 -12.82 -22.56
C LYS A 85 5.51 -12.14 -21.95
N LYS A 86 5.14 -10.95 -22.44
CA LYS A 86 4.05 -10.12 -21.89
C LYS A 86 4.23 -9.94 -20.38
N HIS A 87 5.42 -9.50 -19.99
CA HIS A 87 5.82 -9.36 -18.59
C HIS A 87 6.39 -7.96 -18.34
N ILE A 88 6.04 -7.37 -17.21
CA ILE A 88 6.53 -6.06 -16.79
C ILE A 88 7.18 -6.25 -15.42
N ASP A 89 8.50 -6.10 -15.34
CA ASP A 89 9.20 -6.07 -14.06
C ASP A 89 9.10 -4.66 -13.48
N ALA A 90 8.80 -4.57 -12.20
CA ALA A 90 8.70 -3.31 -11.48
C ALA A 90 9.37 -3.36 -10.11
N THR A 91 9.62 -2.17 -9.57
CA THR A 91 9.99 -1.96 -8.16
C THR A 91 9.06 -0.90 -7.58
N LEU A 92 9.04 -0.72 -6.26
CA LEU A 92 8.43 0.48 -5.69
C LEU A 92 9.16 1.72 -6.22
N SER A 93 8.42 2.79 -6.50
CA SER A 93 9.02 4.08 -6.86
C SER A 93 9.62 4.78 -5.64
N GLU A 94 10.54 5.72 -5.87
CA GLU A 94 11.14 6.54 -4.80
C GLU A 94 10.07 7.29 -4.00
N LYS A 95 9.08 7.89 -4.68
CA LYS A 95 7.92 8.55 -4.03
C LYS A 95 7.15 7.60 -3.09
N GLN A 96 6.99 6.34 -3.48
CA GLN A 96 6.30 5.36 -2.66
C GLN A 96 7.15 4.93 -1.44
N LEU A 97 8.47 4.84 -1.60
CA LEU A 97 9.39 4.56 -0.50
C LEU A 97 9.46 5.72 0.48
N GLU A 98 9.53 6.96 -0.01
CA GLU A 98 9.48 8.18 0.80
C GLU A 98 8.22 8.22 1.66
N ARG A 99 7.04 7.92 1.08
CA ARG A 99 5.79 7.81 1.83
C ARG A 99 5.90 6.82 3.00
N TYR A 100 6.39 5.60 2.76
CA TYR A 100 6.54 4.61 3.83
C TYR A 100 7.61 5.01 4.86
N GLY A 101 8.69 5.65 4.41
CA GLY A 101 9.71 6.23 5.29
C GLY A 101 9.11 7.30 6.22
N ASP A 102 8.32 8.22 5.68
CA ASP A 102 7.68 9.29 6.45
C ASP A 102 6.61 8.76 7.39
N TRP A 103 5.81 7.79 6.94
CA TRP A 103 4.86 7.09 7.81
C TRP A 103 5.58 6.42 8.98
N THR A 104 6.70 5.74 8.72
CA THR A 104 7.53 5.10 9.76
C THR A 104 8.07 6.15 10.75
N LYS A 105 8.64 7.25 10.25
CA LYS A 105 9.22 8.33 11.08
C LYS A 105 8.17 9.08 11.92
N SER A 106 6.92 9.15 11.46
CA SER A 106 5.85 9.85 12.18
C SER A 106 5.46 9.19 13.51
N LEU A 107 5.72 7.89 13.67
CA LEU A 107 5.29 7.08 14.82
C LEU A 107 3.77 7.09 15.09
N LEU A 108 2.98 7.53 14.11
CA LEU A 108 1.52 7.54 14.15
C LEU A 108 0.94 6.33 13.41
N ASP A 109 0.08 5.59 14.09
CA ASP A 109 -0.66 4.49 13.48
C ASP A 109 -1.57 5.00 12.36
N ARG A 110 -1.71 4.20 11.29
CA ARG A 110 -2.50 4.55 10.11
C ARG A 110 -3.45 3.41 9.78
N LEU A 111 -4.74 3.74 9.64
CA LEU A 111 -5.75 2.83 9.13
C LEU A 111 -5.98 3.17 7.65
N VAL A 112 -5.62 2.25 6.77
CA VAL A 112 -5.96 2.35 5.35
C VAL A 112 -7.39 1.84 5.16
N VAL A 113 -8.22 2.64 4.51
CA VAL A 113 -9.59 2.33 4.15
C VAL A 113 -9.68 2.27 2.63
N LEU A 114 -10.08 1.13 2.10
CA LEU A 114 -10.17 0.88 0.66
C LEU A 114 -11.61 0.61 0.25
N GLY A 115 -12.04 1.21 -0.85
CA GLY A 115 -13.37 1.01 -1.43
C GLY A 115 -14.48 1.89 -0.85
N ALA A 116 -14.17 2.97 -0.13
CA ALA A 116 -15.18 3.88 0.42
C ALA A 116 -14.85 5.35 0.06
N PRO A 117 -15.85 6.17 -0.30
CA PRO A 117 -15.64 7.59 -0.57
C PRO A 117 -15.39 8.39 0.71
N GLU A 118 -14.69 9.53 0.58
CA GLU A 118 -14.27 10.33 1.74
C GLU A 118 -15.40 10.68 2.70
N PHE A 119 -16.56 11.06 2.16
CA PHE A 119 -17.70 11.50 2.98
C PHE A 119 -18.21 10.37 3.89
N GLU A 120 -18.14 9.12 3.43
CA GLU A 120 -18.53 7.96 4.25
C GLU A 120 -17.49 7.69 5.33
N VAL A 121 -16.20 7.75 4.99
CA VAL A 121 -15.09 7.59 5.95
C VAL A 121 -15.22 8.62 7.07
N ARG A 122 -15.35 9.90 6.72
CA ARG A 122 -15.52 10.99 7.69
C ARG A 122 -16.79 10.84 8.51
N SER A 123 -17.93 10.51 7.89
CA SER A 123 -19.19 10.28 8.60
C SER A 123 -19.10 9.10 9.57
N ALA A 124 -18.38 8.03 9.20
CA ALA A 124 -18.19 6.88 10.06
C ALA A 124 -17.34 7.21 11.30
N LEU A 125 -16.27 8.00 11.13
CA LEU A 125 -15.43 8.49 12.22
C LEU A 125 -16.20 9.42 13.17
N GLU A 126 -16.95 10.38 12.62
CA GLU A 126 -17.78 11.32 13.38
C GLU A 126 -18.84 10.59 14.21
N LYS A 127 -19.62 9.70 13.58
CA LYS A 127 -20.67 8.91 14.26
C LYS A 127 -20.11 7.90 15.27
N ALA A 128 -18.82 7.58 15.20
CA ALA A 128 -18.12 6.78 16.18
C ALA A 128 -17.50 7.60 17.32
N GLY A 129 -17.60 8.93 17.28
CA GLY A 129 -17.03 9.83 18.28
C GLY A 129 -15.50 9.94 18.23
N LEU A 130 -14.88 9.60 17.09
CA LEU A 130 -13.43 9.45 16.96
C LEU A 130 -12.70 10.73 16.57
N ALA A 131 -13.39 11.87 16.43
CA ALA A 131 -12.77 13.13 15.99
C ALA A 131 -11.58 13.55 16.87
N ARG A 132 -11.57 13.20 18.16
CA ARG A 132 -10.46 13.49 19.07
C ARG A 132 -9.28 12.55 18.94
N ASP A 133 -9.45 11.40 18.29
CA ASP A 133 -8.44 10.35 18.16
C ASP A 133 -7.72 10.40 16.79
N ILE A 134 -8.22 11.21 15.85
CA ILE A 134 -7.70 11.31 14.48
C ILE A 134 -6.95 12.64 14.28
N VAL A 135 -5.79 12.58 13.62
CA VAL A 135 -5.03 13.75 13.15
C VAL A 135 -5.61 14.24 11.83
N ASP A 136 -5.72 13.34 10.85
CA ASP A 136 -6.22 13.67 9.52
C ASP A 136 -6.77 12.43 8.79
N VAL A 137 -7.46 12.67 7.66
CA VAL A 137 -7.84 11.66 6.67
C VAL A 137 -7.21 12.06 5.34
N GLU A 138 -6.10 11.41 4.99
CA GLU A 138 -5.32 11.65 3.78
C GLU A 138 -5.88 10.82 2.61
N SER A 139 -5.90 11.36 1.38
CA SER A 139 -6.33 10.60 0.19
C SER A 139 -5.16 9.84 -0.44
N LEU A 140 -5.40 8.57 -0.79
CA LEU A 140 -4.54 7.76 -1.67
C LEU A 140 -5.13 7.60 -3.08
N GLY A 141 -6.43 7.79 -3.20
CA GLY A 141 -7.19 7.69 -4.44
C GLY A 141 -8.64 8.14 -4.23
N LEU A 142 -9.50 7.83 -5.20
CA LEU A 142 -10.91 8.23 -5.17
C LEU A 142 -11.72 7.51 -4.09
N PHE A 143 -11.36 6.26 -3.79
CA PHE A 143 -12.04 5.42 -2.80
C PHE A 143 -11.06 4.85 -1.77
N GLU A 144 -9.84 5.40 -1.71
CA GLU A 144 -8.75 4.92 -0.90
C GLU A 144 -8.23 6.06 -0.03
N TYR A 145 -8.31 5.88 1.28
CA TYR A 145 -7.99 6.92 2.26
C TYR A 145 -7.17 6.34 3.41
N VAL A 146 -6.37 7.19 4.04
CA VAL A 146 -5.57 6.86 5.22
C VAL A 146 -6.04 7.72 6.38
N VAL A 147 -6.61 7.07 7.38
CA VAL A 147 -6.95 7.71 8.65
C VAL A 147 -5.69 7.70 9.52
N VAL A 148 -5.15 8.89 9.79
CA VAL A 148 -3.96 9.08 10.62
C VAL A 148 -4.38 9.20 12.07
N CYS A 149 -3.93 8.27 12.90
CA CYS A 149 -4.29 8.22 14.31
C CYS A 149 -3.41 9.20 15.11
N LYS A 150 -3.96 9.78 16.18
CA LYS A 150 -3.14 10.50 17.18
C LYS A 150 -2.28 9.55 17.96
N LEU A 151 -1.24 10.10 18.60
CA LEU A 151 -0.39 9.33 19.50
C LEU A 151 -1.22 8.61 20.57
N GLY A 152 -0.96 7.32 20.77
CA GLY A 152 -1.68 6.47 21.72
C GLY A 152 -2.98 5.86 21.17
N THR A 153 -3.42 6.23 19.96
CA THR A 153 -4.57 5.59 19.29
C THR A 153 -4.08 4.45 18.41
N ASP A 154 -4.61 3.25 18.65
CA ASP A 154 -4.35 2.06 17.83
C ASP A 154 -5.30 2.01 16.62
N ALA A 155 -4.73 1.95 15.42
CA ALA A 155 -5.50 1.89 14.17
C ALA A 155 -6.38 0.63 14.08
N ARG A 156 -5.90 -0.52 14.58
CA ARG A 156 -6.67 -1.77 14.55
C ARG A 156 -7.94 -1.67 15.40
N GLY A 157 -7.86 -1.00 16.54
CA GLY A 157 -8.97 -0.71 17.45
C GLY A 157 -10.06 0.21 16.87
N LEU A 158 -9.81 0.90 15.75
CA LEU A 158 -10.81 1.70 15.06
C LEU A 158 -11.76 0.85 14.20
N ILE A 159 -11.27 -0.26 13.63
CA ILE A 159 -12.03 -1.14 12.74
C ILE A 159 -13.38 -1.58 13.33
N PRO A 160 -13.48 -2.13 14.56
CA PRO A 160 -14.79 -2.52 15.12
C PRO A 160 -15.74 -1.34 15.37
N LYS A 161 -15.22 -0.11 15.49
CA LYS A 161 -16.02 1.11 15.73
C LYS A 161 -16.66 1.64 14.45
N ILE A 162 -15.93 1.59 13.33
CA ILE A 162 -16.37 2.15 12.04
C ILE A 162 -16.83 1.10 11.02
N GLY A 163 -16.35 -0.14 11.11
CA GLY A 163 -16.56 -1.18 10.10
C GLY A 163 -18.03 -1.53 9.85
N ARG A 164 -18.90 -1.41 10.87
CA ARG A 164 -20.36 -1.60 10.70
C ARG A 164 -21.02 -0.58 9.75
N ARG A 165 -20.41 0.59 9.58
CA ARG A 165 -20.86 1.68 8.69
C ARG A 165 -20.19 1.60 7.32
N LEU A 166 -19.02 0.98 7.24
CA LEU A 166 -18.20 0.85 6.04
C LEU A 166 -18.11 -0.64 5.63
N ARG A 167 -19.26 -1.30 5.46
CA ARG A 167 -19.33 -2.77 5.31
C ARG A 167 -18.73 -3.30 4.00
N HIS A 168 -18.68 -2.45 2.99
CA HIS A 168 -18.10 -2.76 1.68
C HIS A 168 -16.62 -2.38 1.59
N ALA A 169 -16.10 -1.67 2.60
CA ALA A 169 -14.71 -1.25 2.63
C ALA A 169 -13.82 -2.37 3.17
N ALA A 170 -12.61 -2.44 2.63
CA ALA A 170 -11.54 -3.20 3.23
C ALA A 170 -10.67 -2.31 4.12
N PHE A 171 -10.02 -2.94 5.10
CA PHE A 171 -9.15 -2.27 6.06
C PHE A 171 -7.79 -2.94 6.12
N SER A 172 -6.74 -2.15 6.06
CA SER A 172 -5.40 -2.59 6.46
C SER A 172 -4.78 -1.58 7.42
N VAL A 173 -3.78 -2.02 8.18
CA VAL A 173 -3.12 -1.21 9.19
C VAL A 173 -1.66 -1.06 8.82
N PHE A 174 -1.16 0.16 8.94
CA PHE A 174 0.25 0.44 9.00
C PHE A 174 0.61 0.88 10.42
N ASN A 175 1.38 0.05 11.12
CA ASN A 175 1.85 0.35 12.47
C ASN A 175 3.36 0.69 12.42
N PRO A 176 3.75 1.97 12.55
CA PRO A 176 5.14 2.36 12.44
C PRO A 176 6.02 1.73 13.54
N ARG A 177 5.46 1.40 14.71
CA ARG A 177 6.22 0.74 15.79
C ARG A 177 6.54 -0.71 15.45
N GLU A 178 5.64 -1.42 14.76
CA GLU A 178 5.92 -2.77 14.27
C GLU A 178 7.02 -2.76 13.19
N VAL A 179 6.96 -1.79 12.27
CA VAL A 179 8.00 -1.59 11.25
C VAL A 179 9.34 -1.25 11.91
N TYR A 180 9.36 -0.24 12.79
CA TYR A 180 10.58 0.20 13.49
C TYR A 180 11.19 -0.91 14.35
N GLY A 181 10.36 -1.64 15.10
CA GLY A 181 10.80 -2.78 15.90
C GLY A 181 11.35 -3.92 15.05
N PHE A 182 10.85 -4.08 13.82
CA PHE A 182 11.35 -5.08 12.88
C PHE A 182 12.67 -4.67 12.22
N LEU A 183 12.81 -3.41 11.81
CA LEU A 183 14.01 -2.91 11.13
C LEU A 183 15.18 -2.66 12.10
N GLY A 184 14.92 -2.32 13.36
CA GLY A 184 15.92 -1.63 14.19
C GLY A 184 16.12 -0.19 13.68
N ASN A 185 17.08 0.58 14.18
CA ASN A 185 17.28 2.01 13.83
C ASN A 185 17.59 2.31 12.33
N PHE A 186 17.35 1.36 11.41
CA PHE A 186 17.53 1.52 9.97
C PHE A 186 16.22 2.04 9.36
N PRO A 187 16.22 3.22 8.72
CA PRO A 187 15.06 3.69 7.98
C PRO A 187 14.77 2.77 6.79
N VAL A 188 13.52 2.81 6.31
CA VAL A 188 13.17 2.27 4.98
C VAL A 188 14.06 2.98 3.96
N SER A 189 14.86 2.19 3.24
CA SER A 189 15.91 2.62 2.31
C SER A 189 15.36 3.06 0.95
#